data_AF-A0A535V7Y0-F1
#
_entry.id   AF-A0A535V7Y0-F1
#
_cell.length_a   1.000
_cell.length_b   1.000
_cell.length_c   1.000
_cell.angle_alpha   90.00
_cell.angle_beta   90.00
_cell.angle_gamma   90.00
#
_symmetry.space_group_name_H-M   'P 1'
#
loop_
_entity.id
_entity.type
_entity.pdbx_description
1 polymer ?
#
loop_
_entity_poly.entity_id
_entity_poly.type
_entity_poly.pdbx_seq_one_letter_code
_entity_poly.pdbx_strand_id
1 'polypeptide(L)'
;MQRGWQKRIPSGKGLSSIRVVTQPRLPCYKLALKFGRDDMLKRFLVSGRTGFYLAVLEEGGIAAGDSIILVRRDEHAIPVAEITRQSVSDRRNVEAMRRVVALETLSESWRDFFRERLHRRTR
;
A
#
# COMPACT_ATOMS: atom_id res chain seq x y z
N MET A 1 25.47 3.57 6.51
CA MET A 1 26.17 3.63 5.20
C MET A 1 25.12 3.89 4.12
N GLN A 2 24.94 5.16 3.76
CA GLN A 2 23.89 5.65 2.87
C GLN A 2 24.20 5.20 1.43
N ARG A 3 23.39 4.29 0.88
CA ARG A 3 23.41 4.00 -0.57
C ARG A 3 22.08 4.47 -1.13
N GLY A 4 22.07 5.74 -1.53
CA GLY A 4 20.94 6.42 -2.15
C GLY A 4 20.57 5.77 -3.48
N TRP A 5 19.28 5.53 -3.65
CA TRP A 5 18.66 4.97 -4.84
C TRP A 5 18.34 6.11 -5.80
N GLN A 6 18.62 5.94 -7.10
CA GLN A 6 18.31 6.93 -8.14
C GLN A 6 17.70 6.20 -9.33
N LYS A 7 16.57 6.70 -9.90
CA LYS A 7 16.19 6.47 -11.31
C LYS A 7 15.29 7.56 -11.87
N ARG A 8 15.56 7.85 -13.14
CA ARG A 8 15.06 8.94 -13.98
C ARG A 8 13.89 8.49 -14.85
N ILE A 9 12.90 9.34 -15.02
CA ILE A 9 11.80 9.31 -16.02
C ILE A 9 12.18 10.35 -17.08
N PRO A 10 12.31 9.98 -18.36
CA PRO A 10 12.54 10.94 -19.43
C PRO A 10 11.21 11.59 -19.80
N SER A 11 10.93 12.76 -19.24
CA SER A 11 9.92 13.67 -19.79
C SER A 11 10.57 14.54 -20.86
N GLY A 12 9.83 14.80 -21.93
CA GLY A 12 10.19 15.76 -22.98
C GLY A 12 10.39 17.21 -22.50
N LYS A 13 10.28 17.47 -21.19
CA LYS A 13 10.82 18.63 -20.44
C LYS A 13 10.45 18.43 -18.95
N GLY A 14 11.40 18.06 -18.08
CA GLY A 14 11.25 18.19 -16.62
C GLY A 14 11.45 16.90 -15.80
N LEU A 15 11.88 17.10 -14.55
CA LEU A 15 12.34 16.09 -13.58
C LEU A 15 11.37 14.92 -13.38
N SER A 16 11.93 13.75 -13.10
CA SER A 16 11.20 12.52 -12.86
C SER A 16 10.77 12.30 -11.43
N SER A 17 9.62 11.67 -11.25
CA SER A 17 9.06 11.37 -9.95
C SER A 17 9.22 9.89 -9.55
N ILE A 18 9.86 9.60 -8.40
CA ILE A 18 9.90 8.25 -7.84
C ILE A 18 8.86 8.10 -6.74
N ARG A 19 8.11 7.00 -6.79
CA ARG A 19 7.02 6.68 -5.86
C ARG A 19 7.16 5.26 -5.35
N VAL A 20 6.70 5.01 -4.13
CA VAL A 20 6.70 3.69 -3.51
C VAL A 20 5.34 3.36 -2.92
N VAL A 21 4.91 2.10 -3.05
CA VAL A 21 3.67 1.62 -2.44
C VAL A 21 3.87 1.48 -0.93
N THR A 22 3.00 2.12 -0.15
CA THR A 22 3.13 2.15 1.31
C THR A 22 2.00 1.43 2.04
N GLN A 23 0.80 1.38 1.46
CA GLN A 23 -0.35 0.76 2.13
C GLN A 23 -1.52 0.51 1.17
N PRO A 24 -2.38 -0.47 1.46
CA PRO A 24 -3.67 -0.58 0.79
C PRO A 24 -4.60 0.58 1.17
N ARG A 25 -5.56 0.87 0.29
CA ARG A 25 -6.64 1.82 0.57
C ARG A 25 -7.85 1.08 1.16
N LEU A 26 -8.11 1.23 2.45
CA LEU A 26 -9.37 0.74 3.03
C LEU A 26 -10.52 1.70 2.70
N PRO A 27 -11.73 1.17 2.43
CA PRO A 27 -12.88 2.03 2.18
C PRO A 27 -13.34 2.70 3.47
N CYS A 28 -13.86 3.92 3.35
CA CYS A 28 -14.52 4.65 4.43
C CYS A 28 -15.98 4.93 4.07
N TYR A 29 -16.78 5.37 5.05
CA TYR A 29 -18.22 5.62 4.87
C TYR A 29 -18.55 6.56 3.70
N LYS A 30 -17.65 7.49 3.36
CA LYS A 30 -17.81 8.40 2.21
C LYS A 30 -17.96 7.65 0.88
N LEU A 31 -17.39 6.44 0.77
CA LEU A 31 -17.58 5.60 -0.40
C LEU A 31 -19.04 5.13 -0.52
N ALA A 32 -19.67 4.71 0.58
CA ALA A 32 -21.09 4.36 0.58
C ALA A 32 -21.97 5.55 0.18
N LEU A 33 -21.70 6.73 0.75
CA LEU A 33 -22.41 7.96 0.39
C LEU A 33 -22.28 8.31 -1.09
N LYS A 34 -21.07 8.24 -1.65
CA LYS A 34 -20.81 8.54 -3.07
C LYS A 34 -21.60 7.61 -4.00
N PHE A 35 -21.79 6.36 -3.61
CA PHE A 35 -22.50 5.37 -4.43
C PHE A 35 -23.99 5.24 -4.07
N GLY A 36 -24.48 5.92 -3.01
CA GLY A 36 -25.85 5.77 -2.52
C GLY A 36 -26.17 4.34 -2.05
N ARG A 37 -25.19 3.64 -1.47
CA ARG A 37 -25.31 2.21 -1.13
C ARG A 37 -24.67 1.85 0.19
N ASP A 38 -25.47 1.34 1.11
CA ASP A 38 -25.00 0.91 2.44
C ASP A 38 -24.10 -0.33 2.37
N ASP A 39 -24.30 -1.20 1.39
CA ASP A 39 -23.51 -2.42 1.19
C ASP A 39 -22.16 -2.19 0.48
N MET A 40 -21.85 -0.94 0.13
CA MET A 40 -20.71 -0.63 -0.74
C MET A 40 -19.35 -0.97 -0.11
N LEU A 41 -19.17 -0.73 1.20
CA LEU A 41 -17.92 -1.06 1.89
C LEU A 41 -17.64 -2.57 1.85
N LYS A 42 -18.65 -3.39 2.13
CA LYS A 42 -18.55 -4.85 2.09
C LYS A 42 -18.19 -5.33 0.70
N ARG A 43 -18.89 -4.85 -0.34
CA ARG A 43 -18.60 -5.19 -1.74
C ARG A 43 -17.19 -4.79 -2.15
N PHE A 44 -16.74 -3.60 -1.75
CA PHE A 44 -15.40 -3.11 -2.05
C PHE A 44 -14.32 -4.03 -1.44
N LEU A 45 -14.47 -4.40 -0.17
CA LEU A 45 -13.54 -5.31 0.50
C LEU A 45 -13.57 -6.73 -0.09
N VAL A 46 -14.76 -7.28 -0.34
CA VAL A 46 -14.93 -8.61 -0.96
C VAL A 46 -14.30 -8.68 -2.35
N SER A 47 -14.35 -7.58 -3.12
CA SER A 47 -13.74 -7.54 -4.45
C SER A 47 -12.21 -7.68 -4.43
N GLY A 48 -11.55 -7.34 -3.31
CA GLY A 48 -10.09 -7.24 -3.23
C GLY A 48 -9.47 -6.11 -4.08
N ARG A 49 -10.26 -5.35 -4.84
CA ARG A 49 -9.81 -4.28 -5.75
C ARG A 49 -9.74 -2.93 -5.03
N THR A 50 -8.97 -2.90 -3.95
CA THR A 50 -8.96 -1.73 -3.05
C THR A 50 -8.10 -0.58 -3.56
N GLY A 51 -7.11 -0.87 -4.39
CA GLY A 51 -6.03 0.07 -4.71
C GLY A 51 -5.09 0.26 -3.52
N PHE A 52 -4.17 1.22 -3.66
CA PHE A 52 -3.11 1.51 -2.70
C PHE A 52 -2.70 2.98 -2.74
N TYR A 53 -1.98 3.42 -1.72
CA TYR A 53 -1.34 4.72 -1.66
C TYR A 53 0.14 4.62 -2.03
N LEU A 54 0.65 5.73 -2.56
CA LEU A 54 2.04 5.91 -2.91
C LEU A 54 2.65 7.04 -2.07
N ALA A 55 3.82 6.81 -1.50
CA ALA A 55 4.65 7.88 -0.95
C ALA A 55 5.60 8.42 -2.02
N VAL A 56 5.94 9.70 -1.89
CA VAL A 56 6.93 10.42 -2.70
C VAL A 56 8.32 10.08 -2.18
N LEU A 57 9.13 9.39 -2.99
CA LEU A 57 10.55 9.20 -2.70
C LEU A 57 11.40 10.30 -3.34
N GLU A 58 11.08 10.65 -4.58
CA GLU A 58 11.70 11.76 -5.31
C GLU A 58 10.61 12.60 -5.96
N GLU A 59 10.63 13.91 -5.72
CA GLU A 59 9.73 14.86 -6.37
C GLU A 59 10.10 15.04 -7.83
N GLY A 60 9.10 15.34 -8.65
CA GLY A 60 9.27 15.52 -10.09
C GLY A 60 7.93 15.84 -10.74
N GLY A 61 7.99 16.24 -12.01
CA GLY A 61 6.81 16.48 -12.83
C GLY A 61 6.15 15.15 -13.22
N ILE A 62 4.82 15.15 -13.22
CA ILE A 62 3.99 14.08 -13.77
C ILE A 62 2.86 14.73 -14.58
N ALA A 63 2.49 14.11 -15.69
CA ALA A 63 1.41 14.53 -16.56
C ALA A 63 0.48 13.35 -16.86
N ALA A 64 -0.76 13.66 -17.25
CA ALA A 64 -1.67 12.64 -17.75
C ALA A 64 -1.10 12.02 -19.04
N GLY A 65 -1.10 10.69 -19.11
CA GLY A 65 -0.51 9.94 -20.21
C GLY A 65 0.92 9.47 -19.95
N ASP A 66 1.58 9.93 -18.87
CA ASP A 66 2.89 9.41 -18.50
C ASP A 66 2.82 7.92 -18.14
N SER A 67 3.84 7.18 -18.57
CA SER A 67 3.96 5.76 -18.27
C SER A 67 4.40 5.52 -16.82
N ILE A 68 3.77 4.56 -16.15
CA ILE A 68 4.23 4.05 -14.86
C ILE A 68 5.13 2.84 -15.13
N ILE A 69 6.41 2.96 -14.77
CA ILE A 69 7.41 1.92 -14.97
C ILE A 69 7.85 1.37 -13.62
N LEU A 70 7.87 0.04 -13.47
CA LEU A 70 8.40 -0.61 -12.28
C LEU A 70 9.92 -0.47 -12.25
N VAL A 71 10.43 0.34 -11.33
CA VAL A 71 11.87 0.59 -11.17
C VAL A 71 12.55 -0.48 -10.32
N ARG A 72 11.88 -0.94 -9.26
CA ARG A 72 12.35 -1.94 -8.31
C ARG A 72 11.16 -2.68 -7.71
N ARG A 73 11.34 -3.98 -7.47
CA ARG A 73 10.49 -4.78 -6.59
C ARG A 73 11.39 -5.42 -5.54
N ASP A 74 10.96 -5.39 -4.28
CA ASP A 74 11.66 -6.09 -3.22
C ASP A 74 11.49 -7.61 -3.36
N GLU A 75 12.52 -8.39 -3.02
CA GLU A 75 12.45 -9.86 -3.07
C GLU A 75 11.38 -10.42 -2.12
N HIS A 76 11.18 -9.73 -0.99
CA HIS A 76 10.17 -10.06 0.01
C HIS A 76 8.87 -9.27 -0.19
N ALA A 77 8.66 -8.67 -1.36
CA ALA A 77 7.47 -7.88 -1.64
C ALA A 77 6.19 -8.69 -1.43
N ILE A 78 5.28 -8.12 -0.63
CA ILE A 78 3.97 -8.70 -0.37
C ILE A 78 2.94 -8.03 -1.29
N PRO A 79 2.09 -8.78 -2.00
CA PRO A 79 1.01 -8.20 -2.78
C PRO A 79 0.09 -7.34 -1.91
N VAL A 80 -0.28 -6.15 -2.37
CA VAL A 80 -1.24 -5.27 -1.68
C VAL A 80 -2.52 -6.01 -1.30
N ALA A 81 -3.03 -6.85 -2.21
CA ALA A 81 -4.22 -7.66 -1.96
C ALA A 81 -4.06 -8.63 -0.78
N GLU A 82 -2.86 -9.14 -0.52
CA GLU A 82 -2.57 -9.99 0.63
C GLU A 82 -2.62 -9.19 1.93
N ILE A 83 -2.00 -8.00 1.96
CA ILE A 83 -2.07 -7.09 3.12
C ILE A 83 -3.53 -6.74 3.43
N THR A 84 -4.32 -6.41 2.41
CA THR A 84 -5.77 -6.18 2.55
C THR A 84 -6.45 -7.39 3.17
N ARG A 85 -6.26 -8.60 2.62
CA ARG A 85 -6.87 -9.84 3.16
C ARG A 85 -6.52 -10.09 4.62
N GLN A 86 -5.25 -9.90 5.01
CA GLN A 86 -4.81 -10.06 6.41
C GLN A 86 -5.43 -9.01 7.34
N SER A 87 -5.73 -7.81 6.83
CA SER A 87 -6.40 -6.78 7.62
C SER A 87 -7.89 -7.07 7.86
N VAL A 88 -8.60 -7.61 6.86
CA VAL A 88 -10.08 -7.70 6.89
C VAL A 88 -10.67 -9.10 7.09
N SER A 89 -9.96 -10.17 6.70
CA SER A 89 -10.52 -11.53 6.65
C SER A 89 -9.68 -12.54 7.41
N ASP A 90 -8.38 -12.64 7.12
CA ASP A 90 -7.49 -13.61 7.76
C ASP A 90 -6.82 -12.97 8.97
N ARG A 91 -7.45 -13.16 10.14
CA ARG A 91 -6.97 -12.57 11.40
C ARG A 91 -6.14 -13.56 12.21
N ARG A 92 -5.80 -14.75 11.70
CA ARG A 92 -5.14 -15.82 12.48
C ARG A 92 -3.72 -16.10 12.01
N ASN A 93 -3.36 -15.67 10.81
CA ASN A 93 -2.03 -15.91 10.26
C ASN A 93 -0.96 -14.97 10.88
N VAL A 94 -0.40 -15.38 12.02
CA VAL A 94 0.65 -14.66 12.75
C VAL A 94 1.89 -14.46 11.90
N GLU A 95 2.30 -15.46 11.13
CA GLU A 95 3.50 -15.39 10.30
C GLU A 95 3.35 -14.37 9.17
N ALA A 96 2.18 -14.35 8.50
CA ALA A 96 1.90 -13.32 7.51
C ALA A 96 1.92 -11.91 8.12
N MET A 97 1.38 -11.71 9.33
CA MET A 97 1.44 -10.42 10.00
C MET A 97 2.88 -10.01 10.34
N ARG A 98 3.75 -10.94 10.75
CA ARG A 98 5.17 -10.67 10.97
C ARG A 98 5.87 -10.23 9.69
N ARG A 99 5.64 -10.93 8.59
CA ARG A 99 6.16 -10.56 7.26
C ARG A 99 5.71 -9.17 6.83
N VAL A 100 4.44 -8.81 7.06
CA VAL A 100 3.93 -7.46 6.77
C VAL A 100 4.61 -6.40 7.62
N VAL A 101 4.76 -6.62 8.94
CA VAL A 101 5.43 -5.67 9.85
C VAL A 101 6.92 -5.52 9.53
N ALA A 102 7.55 -6.49 8.87
CA ALA A 102 8.95 -6.41 8.45
C ALA A 102 9.17 -5.55 7.18
N LEU A 103 8.11 -5.19 6.44
CA LEU A 103 8.24 -4.36 5.25
C LEU A 103 8.71 -2.94 5.61
N GLU A 104 9.85 -2.51 5.06
CA GLU A 104 10.38 -1.17 5.30
C GLU A 104 9.46 -0.07 4.76
N THR A 105 8.81 -0.32 3.63
CA THR A 105 7.98 0.68 2.93
C THR A 105 6.57 0.81 3.52
N LEU A 106 6.18 -0.07 4.44
CA LEU A 106 4.85 -0.02 5.06
C LEU A 106 4.72 1.25 5.90
N SER A 107 3.59 1.95 5.78
CA SER A 107 3.34 3.14 6.60
C SER A 107 3.24 2.79 8.09
N GLU A 108 3.64 3.74 8.95
CA GLU A 108 3.72 3.47 10.39
C GLU A 108 2.36 3.14 11.01
N SER A 109 1.29 3.81 10.59
CA SER A 109 -0.07 3.50 11.05
C SER A 109 -0.48 2.04 10.76
N TRP A 110 -0.08 1.50 9.62
CA TRP A 110 -0.31 0.12 9.25
C TRP A 110 0.60 -0.85 10.00
N ARG A 111 1.85 -0.45 10.24
CA ARG A 111 2.80 -1.21 11.05
C ARG A 111 2.28 -1.38 12.48
N ASP A 112 1.83 -0.29 13.09
CA ASP A 112 1.27 -0.28 14.43
C ASP A 112 -0.01 -1.10 14.54
N PHE A 113 -0.90 -0.97 13.55
CA PHE A 113 -2.10 -1.80 13.47
C PHE A 113 -1.80 -3.31 13.51
N PHE A 114 -0.78 -3.77 12.78
CA PHE A 114 -0.40 -5.18 12.78
C PHE A 114 0.40 -5.58 14.02
N ARG A 115 1.26 -4.72 14.56
CA ARG A 115 1.94 -4.94 15.85
C ARG A 115 0.93 -5.12 16.99
N GLU A 116 -0.04 -4.22 17.11
CA GLU A 116 -1.12 -4.29 18.11
C GLU A 116 -1.88 -5.62 18.00
N ARG A 117 -2.18 -6.08 16.78
CA ARG A 117 -2.81 -7.37 16.54
C ARG A 117 -1.93 -8.55 16.95
N LEU A 118 -0.62 -8.50 16.68
CA LEU A 118 0.33 -9.52 17.10
C LEU A 118 0.42 -9.59 18.63
N HIS A 119 0.54 -8.43 19.31
CA HIS A 119 0.62 -8.37 20.77
C HIS A 119 -0.59 -9.00 21.46
N ARG A 120 -1.81 -8.78 20.95
CA ARG A 120 -3.03 -9.39 21.50
C ARG A 120 -3.11 -10.92 21.35
N ARG A 121 -2.24 -11.54 20.55
CA ARG A 121 -2.25 -12.99 20.27
C ARG A 121 -1.09 -13.75 20.92
N THR A 122 -0.04 -13.04 21.34
CA THR A 122 1.11 -13.62 22.05
C THR A 122 0.97 -13.51 23.57
N ARG A 123 -0.13 -12.90 24.06
CA ARG A 123 -0.59 -13.03 25.45
C ARG A 123 -1.51 -14.22 25.57
#